data_AF-A0A7T7CBI0-F1
#
_entry.id   AF-A0A7T7CBI0-F1
#
_cell.length_a   1.000
_cell.length_b   1.000
_cell.length_c   1.000
_cell.angle_alpha   90.00
_cell.angle_beta   90.00
_cell.angle_gamma   90.00
#
_symmetry.space_group_name_H-M   'P 1'
#
loop_
_entity.id
_entity.type
_entity.pdbx_description
1 polymer ?
#
loop_
_entity_poly.entity_id
_entity_poly.type
_entity_poly.pdbx_seq_one_letter_code
_entity_poly.pdbx_strand_id
1 'polypeptide(L)'
;MERTFTFEGDRDPTFEELFYGWREVHKLQLKQTTITNTEGMFKNHILPHFGKMKIKKITRGHCQEFIKKMSPGTVQPARTKVTMIFRYAIQENIISKNPMDYVVMPKKVNWN
;
A
#
# COMPACT_ATOMS: atom_id res chain seq x y z
N MET A 1 -1.97 -23.63 18.13
CA MET A 1 -2.85 -22.82 17.25
C MET A 1 -1.99 -21.75 16.62
N GLU A 2 -1.35 -22.07 15.50
CA GLU A 2 -0.55 -21.12 14.73
C GLU A 2 -1.32 -20.88 13.44
N ARG A 3 -2.05 -19.76 13.36
CA ARG A 3 -2.66 -19.35 12.09
C ARG A 3 -1.56 -18.76 11.23
N THR A 4 -0.86 -19.61 10.48
CA THR A 4 -0.15 -19.16 9.29
C THR A 4 -1.19 -18.54 8.36
N PHE A 5 -1.15 -17.21 8.20
CA PHE A 5 -1.92 -16.47 7.21
C PHE A 5 -1.41 -16.87 5.82
N THR A 6 -1.81 -18.04 5.35
CA THR A 6 -1.55 -18.51 3.99
C THR A 6 -2.68 -18.00 3.11
N PHE A 7 -2.34 -17.10 2.19
CA PHE A 7 -3.26 -16.62 1.16
C PHE A 7 -3.25 -17.63 0.01
N GLU A 8 -3.99 -18.74 0.14
CA GLU A 8 -4.22 -19.67 -0.98
C GLU A 8 -4.92 -18.94 -2.14
N GLY A 9 -4.41 -19.17 -3.36
CA GLY A 9 -4.49 -18.32 -4.56
C GLY A 9 -5.86 -17.97 -5.17
N ASP A 10 -6.96 -18.28 -4.49
CA ASP A 10 -8.31 -17.86 -4.89
C ASP A 10 -8.85 -16.70 -4.05
N ARG A 11 -8.15 -16.31 -2.97
CA ARG A 11 -8.56 -15.14 -2.19
C ARG A 11 -8.21 -13.87 -2.95
N ASP A 12 -9.23 -13.06 -3.20
CA ASP A 12 -9.12 -11.65 -3.56
C ASP A 12 -9.16 -10.82 -2.27
N PRO A 13 -8.06 -10.61 -1.54
CA PRO A 13 -8.09 -9.78 -0.33
C PRO A 13 -8.29 -8.32 -0.68
N THR A 14 -8.86 -7.58 0.28
CA THR A 14 -8.85 -6.13 0.21
C THR A 14 -7.45 -5.58 0.51
N PHE A 15 -7.22 -4.32 0.15
CA PHE A 15 -5.97 -3.64 0.51
C PHE A 15 -5.76 -3.61 2.04
N GLU A 16 -6.85 -3.45 2.80
CA GLU A 16 -6.81 -3.47 4.26
C GLU A 16 -6.37 -4.83 4.82
N GLU A 17 -6.91 -5.93 4.31
CA GLU A 17 -6.50 -7.29 4.74
C GLU A 17 -5.02 -7.56 4.46
N LEU A 18 -4.54 -7.16 3.28
CA LEU A 18 -3.13 -7.27 2.90
C LEU A 18 -2.22 -6.43 3.81
N PHE A 19 -2.67 -5.23 4.18
CA PHE A 19 -1.95 -4.37 5.11
C PHE A 19 -1.84 -5.01 6.49
N TYR A 20 -2.92 -5.61 7.00
CA TYR A 20 -2.87 -6.31 8.28
C TYR A 20 -1.96 -7.53 8.24
N GLY A 21 -2.02 -8.34 7.18
CA GLY A 21 -1.11 -9.48 6.99
C GLY A 21 0.36 -9.04 6.93
N TRP A 22 0.66 -8.02 6.12
CA TRP A 22 2.00 -7.42 6.04
C TRP A 22 2.49 -6.94 7.42
N ARG A 23 1.62 -6.25 8.17
CA ARG A 23 1.91 -5.76 9.53
C ARG A 23 2.23 -6.91 10.47
N GLU A 24 1.49 -8.01 10.43
CA GLU A 24 1.73 -9.16 11.30
C GLU A 24 3.10 -9.80 11.08
N VAL A 25 3.56 -9.85 9.83
CA VAL A 25 4.88 -10.36 9.48
C VAL A 25 5.97 -9.36 9.86
N HIS A 26 5.78 -8.08 9.52
CA HIS A 26 6.82 -7.07 9.67
C HIS A 26 6.89 -6.45 11.08
N LYS A 27 5.87 -6.64 11.92
CA LYS A 27 5.88 -6.11 13.31
C LYS A 27 7.02 -6.67 14.15
N LEU A 28 7.50 -7.88 13.83
CA LEU A 28 8.62 -8.51 14.51
C LEU A 28 9.98 -7.99 14.03
N GLN A 29 10.04 -7.43 12.82
CA GLN A 29 11.27 -7.00 12.15
C GLN A 29 11.50 -5.48 12.26
N LEU A 30 10.42 -4.69 12.32
CA LEU A 30 10.49 -3.23 12.34
C LEU A 30 10.39 -2.66 13.75
N LYS A 31 11.09 -1.55 13.99
CA LYS A 31 10.94 -0.77 15.23
C LYS A 31 9.49 -0.30 15.38
N GLN A 32 8.96 -0.39 16.60
CA GLN A 32 7.59 0.00 16.94
C GLN A 32 7.25 1.42 16.44
N THR A 33 8.19 2.36 16.55
CA THR A 33 8.03 3.75 16.08
C THR A 33 7.80 3.86 14.57
N THR A 34 8.42 2.98 13.77
CA THR A 34 8.26 2.94 12.31
C THR A 34 6.91 2.36 11.92
N ILE A 35 6.44 1.35 12.67
CA ILE A 35 5.11 0.77 12.51
C ILE A 35 4.07 1.85 12.79
N THR A 36 4.11 2.49 13.95
CA THR A 36 3.13 3.52 14.34
C THR A 36 3.06 4.67 13.32
N ASN A 37 4.20 5.20 12.86
CA ASN A 37 4.23 6.24 11.82
C ASN A 37 3.64 5.77 10.49
N THR A 38 3.85 4.49 10.17
CA THR A 38 3.30 3.87 8.97
C THR A 38 1.79 3.70 9.10
N GLU A 39 1.32 3.13 10.22
CA GLU A 39 -0.10 2.98 10.53
C GLU A 39 -0.83 4.32 10.45
N GLY A 40 -0.28 5.39 11.00
CA GLY A 40 -0.89 6.73 10.92
C GLY A 40 -1.15 7.17 9.48
N MET A 41 -0.16 7.02 8.59
CA MET A 41 -0.33 7.36 7.17
C MET A 41 -1.32 6.43 6.46
N PHE A 42 -1.33 5.14 6.80
CA PHE A 42 -2.30 4.22 6.25
C PHE A 42 -3.72 4.56 6.67
N LYS A 43 -3.95 4.72 7.98
CA LYS A 43 -5.28 4.97 8.54
C LYS A 43 -5.89 6.30 8.09
N ASN A 44 -5.06 7.34 8.02
CA ASN A 44 -5.55 8.69 7.70
C ASN A 44 -5.66 8.96 6.20
N HIS A 45 -4.82 8.34 5.36
CA HIS A 45 -4.77 8.65 3.93
C HIS A 45 -5.01 7.45 3.02
N ILE A 46 -4.39 6.29 3.27
CA ILE A 46 -4.39 5.18 2.30
C ILE A 46 -5.67 4.33 2.42
N LEU A 47 -6.04 3.89 3.62
CA LEU A 47 -7.23 3.08 3.89
C LEU A 47 -8.56 3.76 3.50
N PRO A 48 -8.80 5.07 3.74
CA PRO A 48 -10.04 5.70 3.28
C PRO A 48 -10.19 5.69 1.75
N HIS A 49 -9.08 5.59 1.01
CA HIS A 49 -9.11 5.43 -0.44
C HIS A 49 -9.14 3.96 -0.88
N PHE A 50 -8.15 3.15 -0.49
CA PHE A 50 -7.95 1.80 -1.01
C PHE A 50 -8.47 0.69 -0.10
N GLY A 51 -8.74 0.95 1.18
CA GLY A 51 -8.94 -0.08 2.20
C GLY A 51 -10.05 -1.09 1.85
N LYS A 52 -11.18 -0.61 1.33
CA LYS A 52 -12.32 -1.45 0.91
C LYS A 52 -12.16 -2.03 -0.50
N MET A 53 -11.17 -1.59 -1.26
CA MET A 53 -10.94 -2.08 -2.63
C MET A 53 -10.19 -3.41 -2.61
N LYS A 54 -10.59 -4.30 -3.50
CA LYS A 54 -9.86 -5.53 -3.80
C LYS A 54 -8.55 -5.21 -4.49
N ILE A 55 -7.45 -5.81 -4.07
CA ILE A 55 -6.10 -5.50 -4.59
C ILE A 55 -6.01 -5.68 -6.11
N LYS A 56 -6.65 -6.72 -6.65
CA LYS A 56 -6.75 -7.02 -8.09
C LYS A 56 -7.57 -5.99 -8.87
N LYS A 57 -8.51 -5.29 -8.22
CA LYS A 57 -9.31 -4.21 -8.83
C LYS A 57 -8.62 -2.85 -8.79
N ILE A 58 -7.52 -2.71 -8.04
CA ILE A 58 -6.80 -1.44 -8.00
C ILE A 58 -6.00 -1.28 -9.30
N THR A 59 -6.38 -0.28 -10.09
CA THR A 59 -5.74 0.06 -11.35
C THR A 59 -4.84 1.28 -11.16
N ARG A 60 -3.98 1.53 -12.17
CA ARG A 60 -3.17 2.76 -12.25
C ARG A 60 -4.02 4.02 -12.10
N GLY A 61 -5.25 4.04 -12.61
CA GLY A 61 -6.16 5.19 -12.51
C GLY A 61 -6.48 5.55 -11.06
N HIS A 62 -6.86 4.56 -10.24
CA HIS A 62 -7.10 4.77 -8.81
C HIS A 62 -5.84 5.29 -8.09
N CYS A 63 -4.67 4.77 -8.45
CA CYS A 63 -3.40 5.25 -7.90
C CYS A 63 -3.07 6.69 -8.32
N GLN A 64 -3.36 7.06 -9.57
CA GLN A 64 -3.16 8.42 -10.07
C GLN A 64 -4.06 9.42 -9.37
N GLU A 65 -5.34 9.08 -9.15
CA GLU A 65 -6.28 9.92 -8.39
C GLU A 65 -5.84 10.11 -6.95
N PHE A 66 -5.36 9.04 -6.30
CA PHE A 66 -4.81 9.13 -4.96
C PHE A 66 -3.61 10.09 -4.91
N ILE A 67 -2.65 9.94 -5.83
CA ILE A 67 -1.47 10.80 -5.91
C ILE A 67 -1.84 12.25 -6.18
N LYS A 68 -2.85 12.51 -7.01
CA LYS A 68 -3.36 13.86 -7.29
C LYS A 68 -3.95 14.55 -6.06
N LYS A 69 -4.54 13.78 -5.13
CA LYS A 69 -5.13 14.30 -3.87
C LYS A 69 -4.08 14.57 -2.78
N MET A 70 -2.87 14.04 -2.93
CA MET A 70 -1.81 14.16 -1.92
C MET A 70 -0.95 15.40 -2.15
N SER A 71 -0.57 16.06 -1.07
CA SER A 71 0.35 17.20 -1.11
C SER A 71 1.76 16.78 -1.59
N PRO A 72 2.52 17.69 -2.24
CA PRO A 72 3.86 17.39 -2.76
C PRO A 72 4.86 16.84 -1.72
N GLY A 73 4.72 17.22 -0.45
CA GLY A 73 5.56 16.70 0.64
C GLY A 73 5.16 15.30 1.13
N THR A 74 3.91 14.89 0.93
CA THR A 74 3.34 13.64 1.47
C THR A 74 3.16 12.57 0.39
N VAL A 75 3.15 12.97 -0.88
CA VAL A 75 2.99 12.08 -2.04
C VAL A 75 4.07 11.00 -2.12
N GLN A 76 5.32 11.35 -1.85
CA GLN A 76 6.45 10.44 -1.89
C GLN A 76 6.38 9.38 -0.77
N PRO A 77 6.24 9.74 0.53
CA PRO A 77 6.12 8.73 1.58
C PRO A 77 4.86 7.88 1.43
N ALA A 78 3.75 8.46 0.96
CA ALA A 78 2.53 7.70 0.68
C ALA A 78 2.74 6.68 -0.44
N ARG A 79 3.37 7.08 -1.56
CA ARG A 79 3.73 6.16 -2.66
C ARG A 79 4.58 5.00 -2.15
N THR A 80 5.62 5.28 -1.36
CA THR A 80 6.51 4.24 -0.83
C THR A 80 5.75 3.22 0.01
N LYS A 81 4.86 3.70 0.90
CA LYS A 81 4.04 2.83 1.76
C LYS A 81 3.07 1.97 0.95
N VAL A 82 2.34 2.58 0.01
CA VAL A 82 1.41 1.85 -0.87
C VAL A 82 2.15 0.81 -1.71
N THR A 83 3.30 1.18 -2.28
CA THR A 83 4.19 0.30 -3.05
C THR A 83 4.62 -0.92 -2.24
N MET A 84 4.94 -0.75 -0.95
CA MET A 84 5.34 -1.85 -0.08
C MET A 84 4.23 -2.90 0.08
N ILE A 85 2.97 -2.48 0.23
CA ILE A 85 1.83 -3.41 0.31
C ILE A 85 1.59 -4.11 -1.02
N PHE A 86 1.69 -3.40 -2.14
CA PHE A 86 1.60 -4.04 -3.46
C PHE A 86 2.74 -5.03 -3.71
N ARG A 87 3.96 -4.75 -3.25
CA ARG A 87 5.08 -5.69 -3.32
C ARG A 87 4.81 -6.93 -2.48
N TYR A 88 4.25 -6.75 -1.28
CA TYR A 88 3.83 -7.88 -0.46
C TYR A 88 2.76 -8.73 -1.18
N ALA A 89 1.77 -8.10 -1.82
CA ALA A 89 0.78 -8.80 -2.63
C ALA A 89 1.38 -9.56 -3.82
N ILE A 90 2.47 -9.05 -4.41
CA ILE A 90 3.22 -9.77 -5.47
C ILE A 90 3.94 -10.99 -4.88
N GLN A 91 4.56 -10.85 -3.70
CA GLN A 91 5.24 -11.96 -3.01
C GLN A 91 4.25 -13.08 -2.64
N GLU A 92 3.04 -12.72 -2.23
CA GLU A 92 1.93 -13.64 -1.97
C GLU A 92 1.26 -14.15 -3.28
N ASN A 93 1.81 -13.84 -4.46
CA ASN A 93 1.28 -14.23 -5.78
C ASN A 93 -0.17 -13.79 -6.07
N ILE A 94 -0.67 -12.75 -5.40
CA ILE A 94 -2.04 -12.26 -5.58
C ILE A 94 -2.17 -11.37 -6.83
N ILE A 95 -1.13 -10.56 -7.10
CA ILE A 95 -1.03 -9.70 -8.28
C ILE A 95 0.32 -9.90 -8.96
N SER A 96 0.37 -9.78 -10.29
CA SER A 96 1.62 -9.96 -11.04
C SER A 96 2.42 -8.66 -11.21
N LYS A 97 1.79 -7.50 -11.00
CA LYS A 97 2.41 -6.18 -11.23
C LYS A 97 1.93 -5.16 -10.23
N ASN A 98 2.80 -4.22 -9.88
CA ASN A 98 2.47 -3.11 -9.01
C ASN A 98 1.85 -1.95 -9.83
N PRO A 99 0.56 -1.61 -9.64
CA PRO A 99 -0.08 -0.50 -10.35
C PRO A 99 0.52 0.87 -9.98
N MET A 100 1.16 0.98 -8.82
CA MET A 100 1.77 2.22 -8.31
C MET A 100 3.06 2.60 -9.05
N ASP A 101 3.74 1.62 -9.65
CA ASP A 101 5.03 1.84 -10.33
C ASP A 101 4.86 2.73 -11.57
N TYR A 102 3.74 2.52 -12.28
CA TYR A 102 3.36 3.21 -13.51
C TYR A 102 2.67 4.57 -13.27
N VAL A 103 2.56 5.02 -12.03
CA VAL A 103 1.89 6.28 -11.69
C VAL A 103 2.80 7.46 -12.00
N VAL A 104 2.26 8.46 -12.71
CA VAL A 104 2.98 9.68 -13.06
C VAL A 104 3.01 10.56 -11.83
N MET A 105 4.21 10.78 -11.29
CA MET A 105 4.38 11.72 -10.19
C MET A 105 4.21 13.15 -10.69
N PRO A 106 3.58 14.04 -9.90
CA PRO A 106 3.59 15.46 -10.23
C PRO A 106 5.06 15.87 -10.35
N LYS A 107 5.41 16.55 -11.46
CA LYS A 107 6.76 17.10 -11.63
C LYS A 107 7.06 17.90 -10.37
N LYS A 108 8.21 17.65 -9.73
CA LYS A 108 8.76 18.61 -8.77
C LYS A 108 8.94 19.89 -9.57
N VAL A 109 8.05 20.86 -9.36
CA VAL A 109 8.32 22.22 -9.78
C VAL A 109 9.53 22.66 -8.96
N ASN A 110 10.71 22.57 -9.57
CA ASN A 110 11.89 23.23 -9.07
C ASN A 110 11.56 24.73 -9.12
N TRP A 111 11.17 25.32 -7.99
CA TRP A 111 11.26 26.76 -7.86
C TRP A 111 12.74 27.06 -7.71
N ASN A 112 13.36 27.45 -8.83
CA ASN A 112 14.71 27.99 -8.85
C ASN A 112 14.65 29.47 -8.48
#